data_AF-A0A914PTU9-F1
#
_entry.id   AF-A0A914PTU9-F1
#
_cell.length_a   1.000
_cell.length_b   1.000
_cell.length_c   1.000
_cell.angle_alpha   90.00
_cell.angle_beta   90.00
_cell.angle_gamma   90.00
#
_symmetry.space_group_name_H-M   'P 1'
#
loop_
_entity.id
_entity.type
_entity.pdbx_description
1 polymer ?
#
loop_
_entity_poly.entity_id
_entity_poly.type
_entity_poly.pdbx_seq_one_letter_code
_entity_poly.pdbx_strand_id
1 'polypeptide(L)'
;MFRYPASWLKSRNLSSSTVKSHRKNVYLSHGKLWNKKEIEQRIQKFDHSKVMSDDKALHDFLYAVCCDGIAVLKNGPIKDKETVTKIGDRIGLIHQTHFG
;
A
#
# COMPACT_ATOMS: atom_id res chain seq x y z
N MET A 1 -21.48 24.43 -20.43
CA MET A 1 -21.57 23.11 -21.12
C MET A 1 -20.29 22.34 -20.83
N PHE A 2 -20.35 21.18 -20.18
CA PHE A 2 -19.16 20.38 -19.88
C PHE A 2 -18.72 19.61 -21.13
N ARG A 3 -17.44 19.70 -21.51
CA ARG A 3 -16.83 18.96 -22.62
C ARG A 3 -15.70 18.10 -22.08
N TYR A 4 -15.69 16.83 -22.45
CA TYR A 4 -14.67 15.87 -22.03
C TYR A 4 -13.96 15.29 -23.26
N PRO A 5 -12.63 15.11 -23.23
CA PRO A 5 -11.89 14.48 -24.31
C PRO A 5 -12.38 13.05 -24.58
N ALA A 6 -12.50 12.67 -25.84
CA ALA A 6 -12.91 11.31 -26.23
C ALA A 6 -11.98 10.23 -25.64
N SER A 7 -10.67 10.53 -25.53
CA SER A 7 -9.69 9.66 -24.89
C SER A 7 -9.99 9.40 -23.41
N TRP A 8 -10.43 10.43 -22.68
CA TRP A 8 -10.80 10.34 -21.27
C TRP A 8 -12.05 9.48 -21.07
N LEU A 9 -13.05 9.63 -21.95
CA LEU A 9 -14.25 8.79 -21.94
C LEU A 9 -13.92 7.33 -22.25
N LYS A 10 -13.06 7.09 -23.25
CA LYS A 10 -12.63 5.74 -23.64
C LYS A 10 -11.86 5.03 -22.51
N SER A 11 -10.97 5.73 -21.81
CA SER A 11 -10.18 5.17 -20.69
C SER A 11 -11.02 4.85 -19.45
N ARG A 12 -12.26 5.36 -19.38
CA ARG A 12 -13.18 5.16 -18.25
C ARG A 12 -14.45 4.41 -18.63
N ASN A 13 -14.49 3.80 -19.82
CA ASN A 13 -15.62 3.01 -20.28
C ASN A 13 -15.89 1.83 -19.34
N LEU A 14 -17.05 1.85 -18.66
CA LEU A 14 -17.45 0.85 -17.67
C LEU A 14 -17.67 -0.55 -18.27
N SER A 15 -18.03 -0.63 -19.55
CA SER A 15 -18.30 -1.88 -20.25
C SER A 15 -17.04 -2.54 -20.80
N SER A 16 -15.92 -1.81 -20.87
CA SER A 16 -14.65 -2.35 -21.38
C SER A 16 -13.99 -3.28 -20.35
N SER A 17 -13.70 -4.52 -20.76
CA SER A 17 -12.92 -5.48 -19.97
C SER A 17 -11.53 -4.94 -19.63
N THR A 18 -10.87 -4.26 -20.58
CA THR A 18 -9.57 -3.62 -20.36
C THR A 18 -9.63 -2.55 -19.27
N VAL A 19 -10.65 -1.69 -19.29
CA VAL A 19 -10.84 -0.67 -18.24
C VAL A 19 -11.18 -1.30 -16.89
N LYS A 20 -11.98 -2.38 -16.87
CA LYS A 20 -12.25 -3.15 -15.64
C LYS A 20 -10.96 -3.74 -15.06
N SER A 21 -10.11 -4.35 -15.88
CA SER A 21 -8.81 -4.89 -15.44
C SER A 21 -7.85 -3.79 -14.99
N HIS A 22 -7.82 -2.66 -15.69
CA HIS A 22 -7.02 -1.51 -15.28
C HIS A 22 -7.48 -0.95 -13.92
N ARG A 23 -8.79 -0.78 -13.71
CA ARG A 23 -9.35 -0.38 -12.41
C ARG A 23 -8.98 -1.36 -11.29
N LYS A 24 -9.05 -2.67 -11.56
CA LYS A 24 -8.60 -3.70 -10.61
C LYS A 24 -7.15 -3.51 -10.18
N ASN A 25 -6.27 -3.16 -11.12
CA ASN A 25 -4.86 -2.86 -10.82
C ASN A 25 -4.70 -1.55 -10.03
N VAL A 26 -5.46 -0.51 -10.35
CA VAL A 26 -5.41 0.78 -9.65
C VAL A 26 -5.91 0.67 -8.19
N TYR A 27 -6.98 -0.09 -7.95
CA TYR A 27 -7.56 -0.29 -6.62
C TYR A 27 -7.00 -1.53 -5.89
N LEU A 28 -5.84 -2.05 -6.31
CA LEU A 28 -5.12 -3.17 -5.68
C LEU A 28 -6.04 -4.37 -5.35
N SER A 29 -6.83 -4.81 -6.32
CA SER A 29 -7.89 -5.83 -6.13
C SER A 29 -7.39 -7.26 -5.93
N HIS A 30 -6.18 -7.47 -5.43
CA HIS A 30 -5.53 -8.78 -5.32
C HIS A 30 -5.11 -9.09 -3.89
N GLY A 31 -5.95 -8.76 -2.91
CA GLY A 31 -5.81 -9.29 -1.57
C GLY A 31 -5.79 -10.83 -1.64
N LYS A 32 -4.72 -11.45 -1.20
CA LYS A 32 -4.58 -12.90 -1.17
C LYS A 32 -4.97 -13.40 0.19
N LEU A 33 -5.94 -14.32 0.23
CA LEU A 33 -6.28 -15.02 1.45
C LEU A 33 -5.15 -15.96 1.83
N TRP A 34 -4.90 -16.10 3.13
CA TRP A 34 -3.90 -17.00 3.66
C TRP A 34 -4.32 -17.58 5.00
N ASN A 35 -3.84 -18.79 5.27
CA ASN A 35 -3.83 -19.42 6.58
C ASN A 35 -2.45 -19.28 7.24
N LYS A 36 -2.30 -19.84 8.45
CA LYS A 36 -1.06 -19.80 9.23
C LYS A 36 0.18 -20.23 8.44
N LYS A 37 0.12 -21.39 7.75
CA LYS A 37 1.29 -21.95 7.06
C LYS A 37 1.71 -21.08 5.88
N GLU A 38 0.73 -20.52 5.17
CA GLU A 38 0.96 -19.67 4.00
C GLU A 38 1.60 -18.33 4.38
N ILE A 39 1.11 -17.68 5.44
CA ILE A 39 1.65 -16.38 5.86
C ILE A 39 3.03 -16.51 6.50
N GLU A 40 3.29 -17.58 7.27
CA GLU A 40 4.61 -17.82 7.87
C GLU A 40 5.72 -17.92 6.82
N GLN A 41 5.41 -18.48 5.65
CA GLN A 41 6.36 -18.62 4.55
C GLN A 41 6.49 -17.34 3.71
N ARG A 42 5.48 -16.48 3.73
CA ARG A 42 5.33 -15.39 2.77
C ARG A 42 5.47 -13.99 3.36
N ILE A 43 5.39 -13.85 4.68
CA ILE A 43 5.43 -12.56 5.36
C ILE A 43 6.70 -11.78 4.95
N GLN A 44 6.47 -10.65 4.28
CA GLN A 44 7.55 -9.83 3.77
C GLN A 44 8.16 -8.99 4.89
N LYS A 45 9.48 -8.94 4.91
CA LYS A 45 10.27 -8.22 5.91
C LYS A 45 11.10 -7.17 5.20
N PHE A 46 10.97 -5.93 5.64
CA PHE A 46 11.63 -4.76 5.07
C PHE A 46 12.54 -4.12 6.11
N ASP A 47 13.62 -3.50 5.67
CA ASP A 47 14.48 -2.72 6.57
C ASP A 47 13.87 -1.33 6.80
N HIS A 48 13.74 -0.94 8.07
CA HIS A 48 13.17 0.35 8.46
C HIS A 48 13.88 1.52 7.78
N SER A 49 15.22 1.56 7.82
CA SER A 49 15.97 2.69 7.27
C SER A 49 15.72 2.87 5.78
N LYS A 50 15.66 1.76 5.02
CA LYS A 50 15.38 1.78 3.59
C LYS A 50 13.97 2.27 3.27
N VAL A 51 12.96 1.80 3.98
CA VAL A 51 11.56 2.26 3.78
C VAL A 51 11.42 3.76 4.07
N MET A 52 12.16 4.26 5.06
CA MET A 52 12.16 5.68 5.40
C MET A 52 12.87 6.55 4.36
N SER A 53 13.89 6.04 3.67
CA SER A 53 14.74 6.85 2.78
C SER A 53 14.53 6.64 1.27
N ASP A 54 13.91 5.53 0.85
CA ASP A 54 13.82 5.14 -0.56
C ASP A 54 12.37 4.90 -1.00
N ASP A 55 11.94 5.53 -2.09
CA ASP A 55 10.56 5.46 -2.58
C ASP A 55 10.21 4.08 -3.14
N LYS A 56 11.17 3.38 -3.73
CA LYS A 56 10.92 2.02 -4.22
C LYS A 56 10.70 1.06 -3.04
N ALA A 57 11.52 1.15 -2.00
CA ALA A 57 11.35 0.37 -0.79
C ALA A 57 10.01 0.67 -0.08
N LEU A 58 9.62 1.95 -0.02
CA LEU A 58 8.29 2.33 0.49
C LEU A 58 7.16 1.74 -0.36
N HIS A 59 7.25 1.86 -1.68
CA HIS A 59 6.27 1.29 -2.60
C HIS A 59 6.11 -0.22 -2.38
N ASP A 60 7.23 -0.96 -2.34
CA ASP A 60 7.21 -2.42 -2.19
C ASP A 60 6.65 -2.83 -0.82
N PHE A 61 6.94 -2.06 0.23
CA PHE A 61 6.36 -2.24 1.57
C PHE A 61 4.84 -2.04 1.56
N LEU A 62 4.34 -0.92 1.02
CA LEU A 62 2.91 -0.64 0.96
C LEU A 62 2.17 -1.64 0.05
N TYR A 63 2.79 -2.04 -1.05
CA TYR A 63 2.25 -3.07 -1.95
C TYR A 63 2.10 -4.41 -1.23
N ALA A 64 3.08 -4.82 -0.42
CA ALA A 64 2.99 -6.02 0.41
C ALA A 64 1.84 -5.92 1.42
N VAL A 65 1.66 -4.76 2.08
CA VAL A 65 0.51 -4.52 2.98
C VAL A 65 -0.81 -4.63 2.22
N CYS A 66 -0.93 -4.09 1.01
CA CYS A 66 -2.16 -4.17 0.23
C CYS A 66 -2.47 -5.58 -0.31
N CYS A 67 -1.46 -6.35 -0.70
CA CYS A 67 -1.66 -7.71 -1.24
C CYS A 67 -1.83 -8.77 -0.15
N ASP A 68 -1.03 -8.70 0.91
CA ASP A 68 -0.95 -9.74 1.94
C ASP A 68 -1.61 -9.29 3.26
N GLY A 69 -2.05 -8.04 3.37
CA GLY A 69 -2.69 -7.49 4.58
C GLY A 69 -1.73 -7.18 5.73
N ILE A 70 -0.45 -7.59 5.62
CA ILE A 70 0.57 -7.40 6.65
C ILE A 70 1.97 -7.40 6.04
N ALA A 71 2.86 -6.58 6.60
CA ALA A 71 4.30 -6.60 6.35
C ALA A 71 5.06 -6.23 7.64
N VAL A 72 6.32 -6.60 7.74
CA VAL A 72 7.14 -6.37 8.94
C VAL A 72 8.29 -5.42 8.64
N LEU A 73 8.41 -4.33 9.40
CA LEU A 73 9.61 -3.51 9.44
C LEU A 73 10.60 -4.08 10.46
N LYS A 74 11.82 -4.35 10.01
CA LYS A 74 12.95 -4.83 10.81
C LYS A 74 13.94 -3.70 11.04
N ASN A 75 14.79 -3.87 12.06
CA ASN A 75 15.87 -2.94 12.39
C ASN A 75 15.37 -1.51 12.64
N GLY A 76 14.18 -1.38 13.23
CA GLY A 76 13.68 -0.09 13.70
C GLY A 76 14.55 0.46 14.84
N PRO A 77 14.58 1.79 15.02
CA PRO A 77 15.33 2.42 16.10
C PRO A 77 14.83 1.94 17.47
N ILE A 78 15.77 1.69 18.38
CA ILE A 78 15.48 1.23 19.74
C ILE A 78 15.32 2.46 20.64
N LYS A 79 14.26 2.50 21.46
CA LYS A 79 13.91 3.58 22.41
C LYS A 79 13.50 4.94 21.78
N ASP A 80 13.25 5.00 20.47
CA ASP A 80 12.63 6.17 19.84
C ASP A 80 11.09 6.05 19.91
N LYS A 81 10.47 6.88 20.75
CA LYS A 81 9.01 6.90 20.94
C LYS A 81 8.25 7.46 19.74
N GLU A 82 8.91 8.20 18.85
CA GLU A 82 8.30 8.84 17.68
C GLU A 82 8.37 7.97 16.41
N THR A 83 8.95 6.77 16.51
CA THR A 83 9.16 5.88 15.35
C THR A 83 7.88 5.65 14.56
N VAL A 84 6.76 5.38 15.24
CA VAL A 84 5.47 5.16 14.58
C VAL A 84 4.97 6.43 13.91
N THR A 85 5.11 7.59 14.57
CA THR A 85 4.77 8.90 14.00
C THR A 85 5.54 9.18 12.72
N LYS A 86 6.86 8.98 12.74
CA LYS A 86 7.74 9.19 11.57
C LYS A 86 7.34 8.29 10.40
N ILE A 87 7.02 7.02 10.67
CA ILE A 87 6.48 6.10 9.65
C ILE A 87 5.15 6.62 9.11
N GLY A 88 4.27 7.09 10.00
CA GLY A 88 3.01 7.74 9.64
C GLY A 88 3.21 8.91 8.68
N ASP A 89 4.11 9.84 9.01
CA ASP A 89 4.44 11.01 8.19
C ASP A 89 5.06 10.62 6.84
N ARG A 90 5.82 9.51 6.79
CA ARG A 90 6.40 8.98 5.55
C ARG A 90 5.35 8.41 4.60
N ILE A 91 4.28 7.82 5.14
CA ILE A 91 3.20 7.19 4.38
C ILE A 91 2.09 8.19 4.05
N GLY A 92 1.76 9.07 4.99
CA GLY A 92 0.63 9.98 4.94
C GLY A 92 0.39 10.63 6.31
N LEU A 93 -0.71 10.27 6.97
CA LEU A 93 -1.13 10.84 8.25
C LEU A 93 -1.63 9.73 9.18
N ILE A 94 -1.26 9.78 10.46
CA ILE A 94 -1.84 8.90 11.48
C ILE A 94 -3.27 9.34 11.77
N HIS A 95 -4.21 8.40 11.70
CA HIS A 95 -5.59 8.64 12.10
C HIS A 95 -5.70 8.64 13.62
N GLN A 96 -5.87 9.82 14.22
CA GLN A 96 -6.04 9.97 15.66
C GLN A 96 -7.35 9.38 16.14
N THR A 97 -7.32 8.75 17.32
CA THR A 97 -8.50 8.18 17.97
C THR A 97 -8.59 8.65 19.42
N HIS A 98 -9.63 8.26 20.16
CA HIS A 98 -9.73 8.57 21.59
C HIS A 98 -8.59 7.98 22.43
N PHE A 99 -7.79 7.06 21.89
CA PHE A 99 -6.63 6.48 22.56
C PHE A 99 -5.33 7.27 22.33
N GLY A 100 -5.37 8.34 21.53
CA GLY A 100 -4.19 8.96 20.92
C GLY A 100 -4.04 8.46 19.49
#